data_AF-A0A930F3H8-F1
#
_entry.id   AF-A0A930F3H8-F1
#
_cell.length_a   1.000
_cell.length_b   1.000
_cell.length_c   1.000
_cell.angle_alpha   90.00
_cell.angle_beta   90.00
_cell.angle_gamma   90.00
#
_symmetry.space_group_name_H-M   'P 1'
#
loop_
_entity.id
_entity.type
_entity.pdbx_description
1 polymer ?
#
loop_
_entity_poly.entity_id
_entity_poly.type
_entity_poly.pdbx_seq_one_letter_code
_entity_poly.pdbx_strand_id
1 'polypeptide(L)'
;MLKVFGSPLCPHCVSCKEFLEKNNVAFEYIDITGSIRALKQFLALRDHSEAYDDAKREGYIGIPTLVLEDGSICFDYEEWLKGEETSKVAVVESGQSCNIDGTGC
;
A
#
# COMPACT_ATOMS: atom_id res chain seq x y z
N MET A 1 -2.79 2.86 9.73
CA MET A 1 -1.55 3.32 9.06
C MET A 1 -1.06 2.21 8.13
N LEU A 2 -0.72 2.55 6.88
CA LEU A 2 -0.10 1.63 5.91
C LEU A 2 1.22 1.08 6.45
N LYS A 3 1.44 -0.23 6.34
CA LYS A 3 2.73 -0.87 6.68
C LYS A 3 3.36 -1.44 5.43
N VAL A 4 4.68 -1.27 5.29
CA VAL A 4 5.45 -1.79 4.17
C VAL A 4 6.52 -2.71 4.70
N PHE A 5 6.41 -4.00 4.41
CA PHE A 5 7.47 -4.98 4.68
C PHE A 5 8.41 -5.04 3.49
N GLY A 6 9.71 -4.86 3.75
CA GLY A 6 10.72 -4.89 2.70
C GLY A 6 12.12 -5.10 3.25
N SER A 7 13.11 -5.00 2.38
CA SER A 7 14.53 -5.03 2.75
C SER A 7 15.32 -4.05 1.90
N PRO A 8 16.29 -3.30 2.45
CA PRO A 8 17.20 -2.47 1.67
C PRO A 8 18.09 -3.31 0.72
N LEU A 9 18.16 -4.63 0.91
CA LEU A 9 18.87 -5.55 0.02
C LEU A 9 18.07 -5.92 -1.24
N CYS A 10 16.80 -5.52 -1.32
CA CYS A 10 15.92 -5.78 -2.46
C CYS A 10 15.70 -4.49 -3.26
N PRO A 11 16.19 -4.40 -4.52
CA PRO A 11 16.01 -3.21 -5.35
C PRO A 11 14.54 -2.80 -5.52
N HIS A 12 13.63 -3.76 -5.67
CA HIS A 12 12.18 -3.50 -5.78
C HIS A 12 11.59 -2.88 -4.50
N CYS A 13 12.07 -3.28 -3.31
CA CYS A 13 11.63 -2.67 -2.06
C CYS A 13 12.11 -1.22 -1.94
N VAL A 14 13.34 -0.93 -2.38
CA VAL A 14 13.87 0.45 -2.42
C VAL A 14 13.02 1.31 -3.35
N SER A 15 12.71 0.82 -4.56
CA SER A 15 11.84 1.53 -5.50
C SER A 15 10.44 1.78 -4.95
N CYS A 16 9.83 0.79 -4.29
CA CYS A 16 8.53 0.94 -3.62
C CYS A 16 8.56 2.02 -2.54
N LYS A 17 9.57 1.98 -1.65
CA LYS A 17 9.73 2.96 -0.58
C LYS A 17 9.86 4.39 -1.15
N GLU A 18 10.75 4.58 -2.13
CA GLU A 18 10.93 5.87 -2.78
C GLU A 18 9.67 6.35 -3.50
N PHE A 19 8.93 5.46 -4.15
CA PHE A 19 7.69 5.79 -4.83
C PHE A 19 6.64 6.32 -3.85
N LEU A 20 6.46 5.66 -2.71
CA LEU A 20 5.50 6.08 -1.68
C LEU A 20 5.92 7.41 -1.04
N GLU A 21 7.20 7.61 -0.77
CA GLU A 21 7.75 8.88 -0.26
C GLU A 21 7.54 10.03 -1.25
N LYS A 22 7.84 9.81 -2.55
CA LYS A 22 7.65 10.82 -3.61
C LYS A 22 6.18 11.23 -3.77
N ASN A 23 5.25 10.33 -3.49
CA ASN A 23 3.80 10.58 -3.54
C ASN A 23 3.22 11.03 -2.18
N ASN A 24 4.05 11.36 -1.20
CA ASN A 24 3.63 11.82 0.13
C ASN A 24 2.68 10.85 0.86
N VAL A 25 2.84 9.55 0.63
CA VAL A 25 2.08 8.52 1.35
C VAL A 25 2.73 8.31 2.72
N ALA A 26 1.92 8.34 3.78
CA ALA A 26 2.40 8.04 5.13
C ALA A 26 2.39 6.52 5.37
N PHE A 27 3.53 5.94 5.74
CA PHE A 27 3.66 4.51 6.01
C PHE A 27 4.71 4.20 7.07
N GLU A 28 4.57 3.04 7.71
CA GLU A 28 5.60 2.42 8.55
C GLU A 28 6.40 1.43 7.71
N TYR A 29 7.70 1.69 7.53
CA TYR A 29 8.60 0.75 6.84
C TYR A 29 9.21 -0.26 7.81
N ILE A 30 9.01 -1.54 7.54
CA ILE A 30 9.46 -2.66 8.37
C ILE A 30 10.54 -3.42 7.59
N ASP A 31 11.80 -3.17 7.96
CA ASP A 31 12.95 -3.87 7.40
C ASP A 31 13.06 -5.29 7.98
N ILE A 32 12.68 -6.29 7.19
CA ILE A 32 12.70 -7.70 7.60
C ILE A 32 14.12 -8.25 7.79
N THR A 33 15.12 -7.55 7.26
CA THR A 33 16.55 -7.89 7.43
C THR A 33 17.22 -7.12 8.57
N GLY A 34 16.54 -6.10 9.13
CA GLY A 34 17.07 -5.24 10.19
C GLY A 34 16.91 -5.81 11.60
N SER A 35 15.94 -6.71 11.84
CA SER A 35 15.80 -7.37 13.15
C SER A 35 15.00 -8.67 13.12
N ILE A 36 15.27 -9.56 14.09
CA ILE A 36 14.49 -10.79 14.30
C ILE A 36 13.01 -10.50 14.62
N ARG A 37 12.73 -9.38 15.28
CA ARG A 37 11.35 -8.96 15.56
C ARG A 37 10.59 -8.68 14.27
N ALA A 38 11.18 -7.88 13.38
CA ALA A 38 10.61 -7.55 12.07
C ALA A 38 10.43 -8.82 11.21
N LEU A 39 11.45 -9.68 11.19
CA LEU A 39 11.36 -10.97 10.48
C LEU A 39 10.23 -11.83 11.02
N LYS A 40 10.07 -11.97 12.35
CA LYS A 40 8.97 -12.72 12.95
C LYS A 40 7.60 -12.14 12.59
N GLN A 41 7.46 -10.82 12.57
CA GLN A 41 6.23 -10.16 12.15
C GLN A 41 5.90 -10.48 10.68
N PHE A 42 6.90 -10.44 9.80
CA PHE A 42 6.73 -10.80 8.40
C PHE A 42 6.37 -12.27 8.21
N LEU A 43 7.06 -13.20 8.88
CA LEU A 43 6.77 -14.64 8.78
C LEU A 43 5.36 -14.97 9.28
N ALA A 44 4.92 -14.35 10.38
CA ALA A 44 3.55 -14.52 10.85
C ALA A 44 2.51 -14.13 9.79
N LEU A 45 2.77 -13.08 9.01
CA LEU A 45 1.92 -12.64 7.91
C LEU A 45 2.02 -13.58 6.69
N ARG A 46 3.24 -13.87 6.24
CA ARG A 46 3.53 -14.68 5.04
C ARG A 46 3.04 -16.12 5.16
N ASP A 47 3.23 -16.73 6.32
CA ASP A 47 2.98 -18.16 6.49
C ASP A 47 1.48 -18.45 6.67
N HIS A 48 0.68 -17.48 7.09
CA HIS A 48 -0.75 -17.65 7.41
C HIS A 48 -1.71 -16.94 6.45
N SER A 49 -1.23 -16.05 5.57
CA SER A 49 -2.08 -15.38 4.59
C SER A 49 -2.06 -16.09 3.23
N GLU A 50 -3.25 -16.39 2.69
CA GLU A 50 -3.45 -16.97 1.36
C GLU A 50 -2.90 -16.07 0.25
N ALA A 51 -2.77 -14.75 0.50
CA ALA A 51 -2.18 -13.80 -0.45
C ALA A 51 -0.75 -14.17 -0.86
N TYR A 52 -0.03 -14.97 -0.05
CA TYR A 52 1.32 -15.42 -0.34
C TYR A 52 1.39 -16.79 -1.01
N ASP A 53 0.28 -17.47 -1.26
CA ASP A 53 0.32 -18.84 -1.75
C ASP A 53 1.03 -18.96 -3.10
N ASP A 54 0.79 -18.01 -4.01
CA ASP A 54 1.47 -17.93 -5.30
C ASP A 54 2.96 -17.64 -5.12
N ALA A 55 3.30 -16.63 -4.31
CA ALA A 55 4.69 -16.29 -4.03
C ALA A 55 5.46 -17.47 -3.41
N LYS A 56 4.86 -18.18 -2.45
CA LYS A 56 5.45 -19.38 -1.82
C LYS A 56 5.62 -20.50 -2.84
N ARG A 57 4.61 -20.77 -3.67
CA ARG A 57 4.65 -21.80 -4.71
C ARG A 57 5.77 -21.54 -5.73
N GLU A 58 6.03 -20.28 -6.04
CA GLU A 58 7.06 -19.86 -6.99
C GLU A 58 8.44 -19.64 -6.35
N GLY A 59 8.56 -19.85 -5.02
CA GLY A 59 9.82 -19.71 -4.29
C GLY A 59 10.23 -18.27 -3.98
N TYR A 60 9.32 -17.31 -4.19
CA TYR A 60 9.54 -15.91 -3.85
C TYR A 60 9.36 -15.62 -2.36
N ILE A 61 10.05 -14.56 -1.91
CA ILE A 61 9.91 -14.04 -0.54
C ILE A 61 8.54 -13.38 -0.36
N GLY A 62 8.04 -12.66 -1.38
CA GLY A 62 6.83 -11.84 -1.30
C GLY A 62 7.09 -10.45 -0.70
N ILE A 63 8.16 -9.76 -1.13
CA ILE A 63 8.42 -8.36 -0.77
C ILE A 63 8.71 -7.54 -2.04
N PRO A 64 8.36 -6.24 -2.08
CA PRO A 64 7.70 -5.47 -1.03
C PRO A 64 6.25 -5.92 -0.80
N THR A 65 5.79 -5.87 0.46
CA THR A 65 4.39 -6.12 0.82
C THR A 65 3.81 -4.90 1.50
N LEU A 66 2.69 -4.41 0.98
CA LEU A 66 1.85 -3.39 1.59
C LEU A 66 0.74 -4.08 2.39
N VAL A 67 0.61 -3.70 3.65
CA VAL A 67 -0.52 -4.09 4.51
C VAL A 67 -1.33 -2.84 4.80
N LEU A 68 -2.53 -2.81 4.24
CA LEU A 68 -3.47 -1.70 4.36
C LEU A 68 -4.09 -1.66 5.76
N GLU A 69 -4.84 -0.59 6.06
CA GLU A 69 -5.42 -0.39 7.39
C GLU A 69 -6.51 -1.40 7.75
N ASP A 70 -7.22 -1.92 6.74
CA ASP A 70 -8.22 -2.97 6.86
C ASP A 70 -7.61 -4.39 6.97
N GLY A 71 -6.28 -4.50 6.90
CA GLY A 71 -5.55 -5.76 6.93
C GLY A 71 -5.36 -6.41 5.56
N SER A 72 -5.87 -5.82 4.49
CA SER A 72 -5.66 -6.30 3.12
C SER A 72 -4.19 -6.23 2.73
N ILE A 73 -3.76 -7.19 1.92
CA ILE A 73 -2.37 -7.32 1.46
C ILE A 73 -2.29 -6.98 -0.01
N CYS A 74 -1.34 -6.12 -0.36
CA CYS A 74 -1.05 -5.73 -1.74
C CYS A 74 0.46 -5.87 -2.03
N PHE A 75 0.79 -6.41 -3.20
CA PHE A 75 2.18 -6.53 -3.67
C PHE A 75 2.51 -5.50 -4.76
N ASP A 76 1.50 -4.86 -5.35
CA ASP A 76 1.63 -3.87 -6.42
C ASP A 76 1.26 -2.47 -5.92
N TYR A 77 2.28 -1.73 -5.48
CA TYR A 77 2.11 -0.39 -4.91
C TYR A 77 1.72 0.66 -5.95
N GLU A 78 2.01 0.44 -7.24
CA GLU A 78 1.68 1.40 -8.30
C GLU A 78 0.19 1.32 -8.61
N GLU A 79 -0.33 0.10 -8.75
CA GLU A 79 -1.75 -0.13 -9.01
C GLU A 79 -2.61 0.28 -7.81
N TRP A 80 -2.17 -0.05 -6.59
CA TRP A 80 -2.86 0.37 -5.38
C TRP A 80 -3.00 1.90 -5.29
N LEU A 81 -1.91 2.65 -5.52
CA LEU A 81 -1.96 4.10 -5.40
C LEU A 81 -2.88 4.74 -6.46
N LYS A 82 -2.89 4.24 -7.71
CA LYS A 82 -3.83 4.70 -8.75
C LYS A 82 -5.29 4.47 -8.32
N GLY A 83 -5.58 3.34 -7.68
CA GLY A 83 -6.89 3.03 -7.10
C GLY A 83 -7.30 3.99 -5.98
N GLU A 84 -6.35 4.36 -5.12
CA GLU A 84 -6.57 5.35 -4.06
C GLU A 84 -6.85 6.75 -4.63
N GLU A 85 -6.13 7.16 -5.68
CA GLU A 85 -6.37 8.45 -6.34
C GLU A 85 -7.74 8.50 -7.03
N THR A 86 -8.12 7.44 -7.74
CA THR A 86 -9.45 7.34 -8.35
C THR A 86 -10.58 7.32 -7.31
N SER A 87 -10.36 6.68 -6.16
CA SER A 87 -11.30 6.68 -5.04
C SER A 87 -11.47 8.06 -4.42
N LYS A 88 -10.41 8.89 -4.36
CA LYS A 88 -10.51 10.30 -3.93
C LYS A 88 -11.22 11.18 -4.95
N VAL A 89 -11.07 10.91 -6.25
CA VAL A 89 -11.76 11.64 -7.32
C VAL A 89 -13.24 11.25 -7.41
N ALA A 90 -13.61 10.00 -7.12
CA ALA A 90 -15.01 9.56 -7.13
C ALA A 90 -15.86 10.15 -5.99
N VAL A 91 -15.24 10.73 -4.94
CA VAL A 91 -15.95 11.40 -3.82
C VAL A 91 -16.16 12.90 -4.09
N VAL A 92 -15.67 13.44 -5.22
CA VAL A 92 -16.05 14.79 -5.70
C VAL A 92 -17.13 14.72 -6.76
N GLU A 93 -18.30 14.17 -6.40
CA GLU A 93 -19.56 14.49 -7.09
C GLU A 93 -20.39 15.49 -6.25
N SER A 94 -20.48 16.70 -6.81
CA SER A 94 -21.71 17.49 -6.90
C SER A 94 -22.17 18.27 -5.67
N GLY A 95 -21.44 19.33 -5.34
CA GLY A 95 -21.77 20.27 -4.28
C GLY A 95 -21.77 21.75 -4.66
N GLN A 96 -22.18 22.12 -5.89
CA GLN A 96 -22.90 23.38 -6.19
C GLN A 96 -23.24 23.44 -7.69
N SER A 97 -24.45 22.99 -8.04
CA SER A 97 -25.13 23.48 -9.23
C SER A 97 -25.47 24.95 -8.98
N CYS A 98 -24.78 25.88 -9.64
CA CYS A 98 -25.25 27.25 -9.72
C CYS A 98 -26.58 27.23 -10.48
N ASN A 99 -27.69 27.45 -9.77
CA ASN A 99 -28.96 27.75 -10.40
C ASN A 99 -28.76 28.96 -11.32
N ILE A 100 -29.13 28.81 -12.59
CA ILE A 100 -29.02 29.86 -13.61
C ILE A 100 -30.07 30.97 -13.44
N ASP A 101 -31.00 30.84 -12.48
CA ASP A 101 -32.10 31.80 -12.24
C ASP A 101 -31.83 32.85 -11.13
N GLY A 102 -30.57 33.03 -10.71
CA GLY A 102 -30.13 34.32 -10.14
C GLY A 102 -30.97 34.92 -9.00
N THR A 103 -31.47 34.13 -8.05
CA THR A 103 -32.00 34.64 -6.77
C THR A 103 -31.75 33.66 -5.61
N GLY A 104 -30.88 34.08 -4.67
CA GLY A 104 -30.60 33.43 -3.38
C GLY A 104 -29.39 32.48 -3.40
N CYS A 105 -28.38 32.57 -2.52
CA CYS A 105 -28.25 33.23 -1.21
C CYS A 105 -27.07 34.21 -1.15
#